data_AF-W8RYU6-F1
#
_entry.id   AF-W8RYU6-F1
#
_cell.length_a   1.000
_cell.length_b   1.000
_cell.length_c   1.000
_cell.angle_alpha   90.00
_cell.angle_beta   90.00
_cell.angle_gamma   90.00
#
_symmetry.space_group_name_H-M   'P 1'
#
loop_
_entity.id
_entity.type
_entity.pdbx_description
1 polymer ?
#
loop_
_entity_poly.entity_id
_entity_poly.type
_entity_poly.pdbx_seq_one_letter_code
_entity_poly.pdbx_strand_id
1 'polypeptide(L)'
;MMAGQSAANDSSVMLRMGGLEFAETDRVAMVSEELYLSPDEVRVTYVMRNLTDAPVTLTVGFPLPPLADFSDDFNPTIPLPDQTNFVGFTTHVDGQQVELTPHVEALVDGEDHADLLTELGIPPIPVYWATIDALEALPVEDVARLQAAGMLDWEGFFPQWELRATFLREQTFPVGRDITIEHRYTPVAGVSLGPPLDPGFDRTAPEADWQVAVSDRYCWDEAMAARDARLAQGIPDIEAEVTYISSEIPYILTTGRNWAGPIGRFSLVVEGESDADMVSLCLPGVRYVSQSRAEFEADNFVPDDDLEVYVYRAVQLPAE
;
A
#
# COMPACT_ATOMS: atom_id res chain seq x y z
N MET A 1 11.02 -11.56 -11.29
CA MET A 1 10.80 -10.20 -10.79
C MET A 1 11.08 -10.23 -9.30
N MET A 2 11.89 -9.28 -8.81
CA MET A 2 12.18 -9.15 -7.38
C MET A 2 10.88 -8.70 -6.69
N ALA A 3 10.47 -9.40 -5.64
CA ALA A 3 9.44 -8.91 -4.74
C ALA A 3 9.96 -7.60 -4.13
N GLY A 4 9.38 -6.47 -4.55
CA GLY A 4 9.60 -5.20 -3.89
C GLY A 4 9.07 -5.32 -2.47
N GLN A 5 9.95 -5.16 -1.48
CA GLN A 5 9.53 -5.00 -0.09
C GLN A 5 8.71 -3.72 -0.02
N SER A 6 7.42 -3.84 0.27
CA SER A 6 6.57 -2.68 0.51
C SER A 6 6.89 -2.14 1.93
N ALA A 7 6.56 -0.88 2.28
CA ALA A 7 6.87 -0.32 3.63
C ALA A 7 5.81 0.42 4.51
N ALA A 8 4.50 0.57 4.26
CA ALA A 8 3.50 1.20 5.18
C ALA A 8 3.13 0.54 6.55
N ASN A 9 3.93 0.76 7.60
CA ASN A 9 3.51 0.75 9.02
C ASN A 9 4.51 1.56 9.86
N ASP A 10 4.01 2.17 10.95
CA ASP A 10 4.76 3.09 11.80
C ASP A 10 6.05 2.45 12.30
N SER A 11 7.16 3.14 12.09
CA SER A 11 8.46 2.66 12.51
C SER A 11 9.35 3.82 12.91
N SER A 12 10.30 3.58 13.83
CA SER A 12 11.31 4.59 14.10
C SER A 12 12.23 4.74 12.90
N VAL A 13 12.73 5.95 12.65
CA VAL A 13 13.48 6.28 11.43
C VAL A 13 14.75 7.03 11.77
N MET A 14 15.80 6.83 10.99
CA MET A 14 17.00 7.66 10.98
C MET A 14 17.30 8.13 9.56
N LEU A 15 17.60 9.43 9.39
CA LEU A 15 18.22 9.92 8.16
C LEU A 15 19.70 9.51 8.14
N ARG A 16 20.14 8.86 7.06
CA ARG A 16 21.56 8.58 6.77
C ARG A 16 21.98 9.22 5.46
N MET A 17 23.27 9.14 5.12
CA MET A 17 23.85 9.73 3.89
C MET A 17 23.32 9.11 2.57
N GLY A 18 22.36 8.19 2.62
CA GLY A 18 21.77 7.52 1.46
C GLY A 18 20.25 7.40 1.51
N GLY A 19 19.56 8.22 2.32
CA GLY A 19 18.10 8.23 2.39
C GLY A 19 17.54 7.91 3.79
N LEU A 20 16.24 7.63 3.81
CA LEU A 20 15.47 7.34 5.00
C LEU A 20 15.58 5.85 5.37
N GLU A 21 16.13 5.54 6.55
CA GLU A 21 16.24 4.15 7.04
C GLU A 21 15.33 3.92 8.24
N PHE A 22 14.56 2.83 8.23
CA PHE A 22 13.86 2.37 9.42
C PHE A 22 14.85 1.83 10.45
N ALA A 23 14.65 2.24 11.69
CA ALA A 23 15.50 1.94 12.82
C ALA A 23 14.75 1.04 13.81
N GLU A 24 15.45 0.02 14.30
CA GLU A 24 14.97 -0.79 15.42
C GLU A 24 15.17 -0.05 16.75
N THR A 25 14.22 -0.21 17.67
CA THR A 25 14.31 0.32 19.04
C THR A 25 13.76 -0.69 20.04
N ASP A 26 14.54 -0.97 21.08
CA ASP A 26 14.15 -1.80 22.23
C ASP A 26 13.50 -0.97 23.37
N ARG A 27 13.37 0.35 23.18
CA ARG A 27 12.91 1.30 24.21
C ARG A 27 11.40 1.54 24.18
N VAL A 28 10.73 1.22 23.08
CA VAL A 28 9.29 1.46 22.88
C VAL A 28 8.67 0.20 22.33
N ALA A 29 7.62 -0.29 22.98
CA ALA A 29 6.85 -1.46 22.53
C ALA A 29 5.50 -1.03 21.93
N MET A 30 5.06 -1.75 20.91
CA MET A 30 3.70 -1.69 20.40
C MET A 30 2.83 -2.63 21.23
N VAL A 31 2.01 -2.05 22.11
CA VAL A 31 1.09 -2.80 22.99
C VAL A 31 -0.08 -3.35 22.20
N SER A 32 -0.62 -2.58 21.26
CA SER A 32 -1.62 -3.06 20.32
C SER A 32 -1.61 -2.30 19.00
N GLU A 33 -2.08 -2.96 17.96
CA GLU A 33 -2.42 -2.40 16.66
C GLU A 33 -3.82 -2.87 16.27
N GLU A 34 -4.71 -1.92 15.98
CA GLU A 34 -6.02 -2.14 15.39
C GLU A 34 -6.02 -1.58 13.97
N LEU A 35 -6.01 -2.46 12.98
CA LEU A 35 -5.89 -2.15 11.56
C LEU A 35 -7.23 -2.36 10.85
N TYR A 36 -7.67 -1.34 10.12
CA TYR A 36 -8.81 -1.40 9.21
C TYR A 36 -8.34 -1.06 7.80
N LEU A 37 -8.65 -1.93 6.85
CA LEU A 37 -8.34 -1.78 5.42
C LEU A 37 -9.61 -1.86 4.58
N SER A 38 -9.84 -0.84 3.75
CA SER A 38 -10.81 -0.84 2.66
C SER A 38 -10.28 -0.04 1.46
N PRO A 39 -10.87 -0.17 0.26
CA PRO A 39 -10.45 0.62 -0.90
C PRO A 39 -10.55 2.14 -0.68
N ASP A 40 -11.52 2.58 0.13
CA ASP A 40 -11.77 4.00 0.40
C ASP A 40 -11.01 4.53 1.63
N GLU A 41 -10.60 3.67 2.56
CA GLU A 41 -10.05 4.08 3.84
C GLU A 41 -9.11 3.04 4.46
N VAL A 42 -7.93 3.50 4.84
CA VAL A 42 -7.09 2.85 5.84
C VAL A 42 -7.18 3.62 7.15
N ARG A 43 -7.42 2.90 8.24
CA ARG A 43 -7.35 3.42 9.61
C ARG A 43 -6.51 2.49 10.46
N VAL A 44 -5.61 3.07 11.23
CA VAL A 44 -4.76 2.31 12.16
C VAL A 44 -4.73 2.98 13.51
N THR A 45 -4.92 2.21 14.58
CA THR A 45 -4.76 2.70 15.95
C THR A 45 -3.65 1.90 16.63
N TYR A 46 -2.58 2.58 17.03
CA TYR A 46 -1.52 2.01 17.84
C TYR A 46 -1.66 2.42 19.31
N VAL A 47 -1.36 1.50 20.21
CA VAL A 47 -1.06 1.82 21.61
C VAL A 47 0.42 1.55 21.85
N MET A 48 1.17 2.59 22.18
CA MET A 48 2.63 2.52 22.32
C MET A 48 3.06 2.74 23.77
N ARG A 49 4.05 1.99 24.22
CA ARG A 49 4.58 2.06 25.60
C ARG A 49 6.07 2.32 25.60
N ASN A 50 6.49 3.35 26.34
CA ASN A 50 7.89 3.52 26.73
C ASN A 50 8.28 2.48 27.79
N LEU A 51 9.35 1.73 27.53
CA LEU A 51 9.88 0.69 28.41
C LEU A 51 10.99 1.18 29.36
N THR A 52 11.38 2.46 29.25
CA THR A 52 12.47 3.05 30.01
C THR A 52 11.97 3.90 31.18
N ASP A 53 12.90 4.36 32.03
CA ASP A 53 12.63 5.23 33.18
C ASP A 53 12.77 6.73 32.86
N ALA A 54 13.04 7.07 31.60
CA ALA A 54 13.13 8.44 31.09
C ALA A 54 12.28 8.64 29.83
N PRO A 55 11.82 9.85 29.51
CA PRO A 55 11.14 10.10 28.24
C PRO A 55 12.02 9.73 27.05
N VAL A 56 11.42 9.08 26.04
CA VAL A 56 12.11 8.70 24.80
C VAL A 56 11.53 9.54 23.67
N THR A 57 12.39 10.23 22.92
CA THR A 57 12.00 10.96 21.70
C THR A 57 12.63 10.28 20.50
N LEU A 58 11.81 10.00 19.47
CA LEU A 58 12.21 9.36 18.22
C LEU A 58 11.64 10.15 17.05
N THR A 59 12.36 10.18 15.93
CA THR A 59 11.75 10.42 14.62
C THR A 59 10.98 9.15 14.24
N VAL A 60 9.69 9.28 13.96
CA VAL A 60 8.81 8.20 13.50
C VAL A 60 8.42 8.48 12.06
N GLY A 61 8.54 7.48 11.20
CA GLY A 61 8.08 7.53 9.83
C GLY A 61 6.94 6.55 9.60
N PHE A 62 5.91 7.04 8.91
CA PHE A 62 4.88 6.20 8.31
C PHE A 62 5.10 6.16 6.80
N PRO A 63 5.58 5.04 6.25
CA PRO A 63 5.83 4.94 4.81
C PRO A 63 4.52 4.67 4.10
N LEU A 64 4.47 4.97 2.80
CA LEU A 64 3.44 4.43 1.92
C LEU A 64 4.02 3.24 1.16
N PRO A 65 3.17 2.33 0.64
CA PRO A 65 3.62 1.34 -0.32
C PRO A 65 4.27 2.06 -1.52
N PRO A 66 5.39 1.54 -2.05
CA PRO A 66 6.04 2.14 -3.20
C PRO A 66 5.11 2.11 -4.41
N LEU A 67 5.18 3.14 -5.25
CA LEU A 67 4.54 3.12 -6.56
C LEU A 67 5.64 2.85 -7.60
N ALA A 68 5.75 1.60 -8.05
CA ALA A 68 6.89 1.08 -8.83
C ALA A 68 6.51 0.52 -10.21
N ASP A 69 5.22 0.47 -10.54
CA ASP A 69 4.73 -0.06 -11.80
C ASP A 69 3.62 0.86 -12.29
N PHE A 70 3.86 1.46 -13.44
CA PHE A 70 2.87 2.27 -14.12
C PHE A 70 2.82 1.88 -15.60
N SER A 71 2.99 0.60 -15.89
CA SER A 71 2.68 0.06 -17.22
C SER A 71 1.26 0.42 -17.66
N ASP A 72 0.98 0.38 -18.96
CA ASP A 72 -0.34 0.72 -19.54
C ASP A 72 -1.53 -0.04 -18.90
N ASP A 73 -1.25 -1.16 -18.22
CA ASP A 73 -2.25 -2.02 -17.57
C ASP A 73 -2.54 -1.66 -16.09
N PHE A 74 -1.77 -0.75 -15.48
CA PHE A 74 -1.97 -0.30 -14.09
C PHE A 74 -2.39 1.17 -14.03
N ASN A 75 -3.66 1.42 -13.68
CA ASN A 75 -4.19 2.77 -13.52
C ASN A 75 -4.55 3.03 -12.05
N PRO A 76 -3.62 3.55 -11.23
CA PRO A 76 -3.86 3.76 -9.82
C PRO A 76 -4.85 4.91 -9.61
N THR A 77 -5.82 4.70 -8.72
CA THR A 77 -6.63 5.80 -8.21
C THR A 77 -5.85 6.52 -7.13
N ILE A 78 -5.35 7.72 -7.44
CA ILE A 78 -4.65 8.59 -6.50
C ILE A 78 -5.64 9.62 -5.96
N PRO A 79 -5.90 9.68 -4.63
CA PRO A 79 -6.94 10.54 -4.06
C PRO A 79 -6.71 12.04 -4.23
N LEU A 80 -5.47 12.50 -3.98
CA LEU A 80 -5.09 13.93 -3.98
C LEU A 80 -3.82 14.15 -4.82
N PRO A 81 -3.86 13.86 -6.13
CA PRO A 81 -2.67 13.73 -6.96
C PRO A 81 -1.90 15.04 -7.17
N ASP A 82 -2.53 16.19 -6.94
CA ASP A 82 -1.88 17.51 -6.99
C ASP A 82 -1.23 17.94 -5.66
N GLN A 83 -1.19 17.05 -4.66
CA GLN A 83 -0.64 17.32 -3.32
C GLN A 83 0.53 16.41 -2.98
N THR A 84 1.53 16.91 -2.24
CA THR A 84 2.61 16.07 -1.69
C THR A 84 2.05 14.98 -0.76
N ASN A 85 0.98 15.27 -0.03
CA ASN A 85 0.21 14.28 0.72
C ASN A 85 -0.91 13.71 -0.16
N PHE A 86 -0.54 12.91 -1.16
CA PHE A 86 -1.46 12.45 -2.20
C PHE A 86 -2.52 11.43 -1.75
N VAL A 87 -2.42 10.93 -0.52
CA VAL A 87 -3.38 10.01 0.12
C VAL A 87 -4.22 10.68 1.21
N GLY A 88 -3.97 11.96 1.52
CA GLY A 88 -4.65 12.66 2.61
C GLY A 88 -4.33 12.11 4.00
N PHE A 89 -3.09 11.62 4.21
CA PHE A 89 -2.64 11.02 5.45
C PHE A 89 -2.67 12.00 6.62
N THR A 90 -3.25 11.55 7.72
CA THR A 90 -3.35 12.30 8.97
C THR A 90 -2.96 11.43 10.16
N THR A 91 -2.31 12.04 11.14
CA THR A 91 -1.94 11.40 12.41
C THR A 91 -2.51 12.19 13.58
N HIS A 92 -3.11 11.50 14.54
CA HIS A 92 -3.49 12.03 15.84
C HIS A 92 -2.71 11.29 16.94
N VAL A 93 -2.26 12.03 17.95
CA VAL A 93 -1.57 11.51 19.13
C VAL A 93 -2.35 11.93 20.36
N ASP A 94 -2.81 10.96 21.16
CA ASP A 94 -3.72 11.18 22.28
C ASP A 94 -4.93 12.08 21.89
N GLY A 95 -5.46 11.87 20.67
CA GLY A 95 -6.59 12.62 20.09
C GLY A 95 -6.25 14.02 19.54
N GLN A 96 -4.98 14.43 19.53
CA GLN A 96 -4.54 15.70 18.95
C GLN A 96 -3.86 15.49 17.60
N GLN A 97 -4.33 16.15 16.55
CA GLN A 97 -3.67 16.11 15.25
C GLN A 97 -2.25 16.68 15.35
N VAL A 98 -1.28 15.98 14.76
CA VAL A 98 0.12 16.41 14.70
C VAL A 98 0.51 16.79 13.28
N GLU A 99 1.45 17.72 13.16
CA GLU A 99 2.06 18.10 11.90
C GLU A 99 2.98 16.99 11.40
N LEU A 100 2.98 16.78 10.09
CA LEU A 100 3.75 15.76 9.40
C LEU A 100 4.66 16.40 8.37
N THR A 101 5.89 15.88 8.26
CA THR A 101 6.84 16.28 7.22
C THR A 101 6.91 15.18 6.18
N PRO A 102 6.36 15.35 4.97
CA PRO A 102 6.53 14.38 3.90
C PRO A 102 8.00 14.33 3.46
N HIS A 103 8.50 13.12 3.25
CA HIS A 103 9.77 12.82 2.62
C HIS A 103 9.49 11.96 1.39
N VAL A 104 10.00 12.37 0.24
CA VAL A 104 9.74 11.74 -1.05
C VAL A 104 11.06 11.35 -1.68
N GLU A 105 11.15 10.13 -2.18
CA GLU A 105 12.28 9.59 -2.94
C GLU A 105 11.75 9.19 -4.33
N ALA A 106 12.53 9.48 -5.37
CA ALA A 106 12.25 9.09 -6.75
C ALA A 106 13.38 8.19 -7.24
N LEU A 107 13.18 6.87 -7.10
CA LEU A 107 14.25 5.89 -7.22
C LEU A 107 14.37 5.31 -8.63
N VAL A 108 15.58 5.31 -9.19
CA VAL A 108 15.94 4.53 -10.38
C VAL A 108 17.08 3.60 -9.99
N ASP A 109 16.88 2.29 -10.13
CA ASP A 109 17.86 1.27 -9.70
C ASP A 109 18.38 1.47 -8.25
N GLY A 110 17.55 2.07 -7.39
CA GLY A 110 17.87 2.39 -5.99
C GLY A 110 18.61 3.72 -5.76
N GLU A 111 18.89 4.50 -6.81
CA GLU A 111 19.43 5.86 -6.70
C GLU A 111 18.29 6.89 -6.65
N ASP A 112 18.33 7.80 -5.67
CA ASP A 112 17.31 8.84 -5.49
C ASP A 112 17.59 10.07 -6.36
N HIS A 113 16.58 10.44 -7.14
CA HIS A 113 16.57 11.59 -8.04
C HIS A 113 15.47 12.62 -7.71
N ALA A 114 14.91 12.61 -6.50
CA ALA A 114 13.86 13.56 -6.10
C ALA A 114 14.29 15.03 -6.23
N ASP A 115 15.57 15.33 -5.97
CA ASP A 115 16.14 16.68 -6.14
C ASP A 115 16.13 17.13 -7.61
N LEU A 116 16.37 16.21 -8.56
CA LEU A 116 16.32 16.51 -9.99
C LEU A 116 14.90 16.83 -10.45
N LEU A 117 13.90 16.06 -9.98
CA LEU A 117 12.49 16.38 -10.26
C LEU A 117 12.10 17.75 -9.71
N THR A 118 12.53 18.07 -8.49
CA THR A 118 12.27 19.35 -7.85
C THR A 118 12.92 20.51 -8.62
N GLU A 119 14.18 20.35 -9.05
CA GLU A 119 14.90 21.34 -9.84
C GLU A 119 14.17 21.66 -11.16
N LEU A 120 13.63 20.64 -11.81
CA LEU A 120 12.95 20.75 -13.10
C LEU A 120 11.46 21.08 -12.97
N GLY A 121 10.92 21.18 -11.75
CA GLY A 121 9.51 21.46 -11.51
C GLY A 121 8.57 20.31 -11.91
N ILE A 122 9.06 19.08 -11.89
CA ILE A 122 8.32 17.88 -12.26
C ILE A 122 7.65 17.31 -11.00
N PRO A 123 6.33 17.10 -10.98
CA PRO A 123 5.67 16.41 -9.88
C PRO A 123 6.23 14.97 -9.69
N PRO A 124 6.34 14.48 -8.45
CA PRO A 124 7.03 13.22 -8.18
C PRO A 124 6.22 11.97 -8.54
N ILE A 125 4.91 12.11 -8.80
CA ILE A 125 4.04 11.00 -9.19
C ILE A 125 4.26 10.72 -10.68
N PRO A 126 4.93 9.63 -11.09
CA PRO A 126 5.39 9.45 -12.46
C PRO A 126 4.26 9.44 -13.50
N VAL A 127 3.24 8.59 -13.34
CA VAL A 127 2.17 8.45 -14.37
C VAL A 127 0.90 9.16 -13.92
N TYR A 128 1.01 10.48 -13.87
CA TYR A 128 -0.11 11.39 -13.69
C TYR A 128 -0.05 12.50 -14.74
N TRP A 129 -1.20 13.01 -15.18
CA TRP A 129 -1.27 13.98 -16.29
C TRP A 129 -0.40 15.22 -16.02
N ALA A 130 -0.32 15.69 -14.78
CA ALA A 130 0.51 16.85 -14.43
C ALA A 130 2.01 16.58 -14.65
N THR A 131 2.45 15.34 -14.45
CA THR A 131 3.84 14.93 -14.67
C THR A 131 4.13 14.76 -16.16
N ILE A 132 3.22 14.16 -16.90
CA ILE A 132 3.34 14.05 -18.37
C ILE A 132 3.38 15.45 -19.01
N ASP A 133 2.46 16.34 -18.64
CA ASP A 133 2.44 17.73 -19.11
C ASP A 133 3.75 18.47 -18.77
N ALA A 134 4.29 18.26 -17.57
CA ALA A 134 5.56 18.84 -17.16
C ALA A 134 6.73 18.32 -18.02
N LEU A 135 6.79 17.00 -18.26
CA LEU A 135 7.82 16.36 -19.07
C LEU A 135 7.77 16.83 -20.54
N GLU A 136 6.58 16.95 -21.13
CA GLU A 136 6.39 17.42 -22.50
C GLU A 136 6.81 18.89 -22.69
N ALA A 137 6.72 19.70 -21.63
CA ALA A 137 7.11 21.11 -21.64
C ALA A 137 8.62 21.34 -21.45
N LEU A 138 9.41 20.30 -21.14
CA LEU A 138 10.83 20.44 -20.83
C LEU A 138 11.67 20.80 -22.07
N PRO A 139 12.71 21.64 -21.91
CA PRO A 139 13.77 21.78 -22.89
C PRO A 139 14.47 20.44 -23.17
N VAL A 140 14.93 20.25 -24.40
CA VAL A 140 15.69 19.04 -24.83
C VAL A 140 16.89 18.74 -23.91
N GLU A 141 17.53 19.76 -23.35
CA GLU A 141 18.66 19.57 -22.44
C GLU A 141 18.25 18.93 -21.11
N ASP A 142 17.07 19.27 -20.58
CA ASP A 142 16.57 18.69 -19.32
C ASP A 142 16.01 17.29 -19.54
N VAL A 143 15.38 17.04 -20.70
CA VAL A 143 15.01 15.67 -21.12
C VAL A 143 16.26 14.77 -21.17
N ALA A 144 17.36 15.26 -21.75
CA ALA A 144 18.61 14.50 -21.82
C ALA A 144 19.21 14.22 -20.43
N ARG A 145 19.02 15.12 -19.43
CA ARG A 145 19.45 14.89 -18.05
C ARG A 145 18.64 13.76 -17.39
N LEU A 146 17.33 13.76 -17.56
CA LEU A 146 16.44 12.71 -17.05
C LEU A 146 16.76 11.35 -17.68
N GLN A 147 16.98 11.31 -19.00
CA GLN A 147 17.40 10.08 -19.71
C GLN A 147 18.76 9.58 -19.22
N ALA A 148 19.72 10.48 -18.99
CA ALA A 148 21.04 10.10 -18.46
C ALA A 148 20.97 9.54 -17.03
N ALA A 149 19.98 9.96 -16.25
CA ALA A 149 19.66 9.41 -14.93
C ALA A 149 18.76 8.15 -15.00
N GLY A 150 18.40 7.66 -16.20
CA GLY A 150 17.52 6.50 -16.38
C GLY A 150 16.06 6.74 -15.98
N MET A 151 15.66 7.99 -15.75
CA MET A 151 14.31 8.36 -15.29
C MET A 151 13.26 8.35 -16.41
N LEU A 152 13.70 8.26 -17.66
CA LEU A 152 12.85 8.16 -18.85
C LEU A 152 13.29 6.99 -19.72
N ASP A 153 12.32 6.36 -20.38
CA ASP A 153 12.58 5.29 -21.34
C ASP A 153 13.33 5.77 -22.60
N TRP A 154 13.76 4.80 -23.41
CA TRP A 154 14.57 5.05 -24.62
C TRP A 154 13.77 5.66 -25.78
N GLU A 155 12.43 5.58 -25.75
CA GLU A 155 11.53 6.32 -26.65
C GLU A 155 11.27 7.76 -26.18
N GLY A 156 11.62 8.06 -24.92
CA GLY A 156 12.02 9.38 -24.45
C GLY A 156 11.02 10.12 -23.59
N PHE A 157 9.90 9.50 -23.19
CA PHE A 157 8.83 10.20 -22.47
C PHE A 157 8.13 9.39 -21.40
N PHE A 158 8.39 8.08 -21.28
CA PHE A 158 7.76 7.30 -20.22
C PHE A 158 8.58 7.35 -18.93
N PRO A 159 8.03 7.85 -17.80
CA PRO A 159 8.66 7.81 -16.48
C PRO A 159 9.11 6.41 -16.07
N GLN A 160 10.29 6.29 -15.46
CA GLN A 160 10.88 5.00 -15.05
C GLN A 160 11.25 4.92 -13.56
N TRP A 161 10.88 5.91 -12.75
CA TRP A 161 11.22 5.92 -11.32
C TRP A 161 10.13 5.30 -10.45
N GLU A 162 10.55 4.62 -9.38
CA GLU A 162 9.71 4.23 -8.27
C GLU A 162 9.52 5.41 -7.32
N LEU A 163 8.27 5.74 -6.99
CA LEU A 163 7.97 6.75 -5.97
C LEU A 163 7.86 6.10 -4.60
N ARG A 164 8.66 6.58 -3.64
CA ARG A 164 8.46 6.31 -2.21
C ARG A 164 8.11 7.58 -1.47
N ALA A 165 7.11 7.50 -0.61
CA ALA A 165 6.71 8.61 0.25
C ALA A 165 6.65 8.12 1.70
N THR A 166 7.23 8.89 2.62
CA THR A 166 7.20 8.65 4.07
C THR A 166 6.80 9.91 4.81
N PHE A 167 5.82 9.81 5.71
CA PHE A 167 5.41 10.92 6.56
C PHE A 167 6.15 10.87 7.89
N LEU A 168 6.92 11.91 8.18
CA LEU A 168 7.76 12.00 9.37
C LEU A 168 7.14 12.84 10.46
N ARG A 169 7.34 12.42 11.71
CA ARG A 169 7.07 13.23 12.91
C ARG A 169 8.10 12.98 13.99
N GLU A 170 8.33 13.98 14.83
CA GLU A 170 9.01 13.78 16.11
C GLU A 170 7.98 13.32 17.16
N GLN A 171 8.22 12.15 17.76
CA GLN A 171 7.33 11.55 18.75
C GLN A 171 8.04 11.41 20.09
N THR A 172 7.43 11.95 21.14
CA THR A 172 7.88 11.71 22.51
C THR A 172 6.97 10.69 23.19
N PHE A 173 7.58 9.66 23.78
CA PHE A 173 6.92 8.61 24.55
C PHE A 173 7.19 8.85 26.06
N PRO A 174 6.18 9.24 26.85
CA PRO A 174 6.34 9.55 28.27
C PRO A 174 6.58 8.29 29.10
N VAL A 175 7.17 8.46 30.29
CA VAL A 175 7.40 7.36 31.24
C VAL A 175 6.09 6.95 31.90
N GLY A 176 5.88 5.63 32.05
CA GLY A 176 4.84 5.08 32.93
C GLY A 176 3.40 5.23 32.45
N ARG A 177 3.17 5.65 31.19
CA ARG A 177 1.86 5.59 30.54
C ARG A 177 1.97 5.22 29.08
N ASP A 178 0.89 4.65 28.56
CA ASP A 178 0.74 4.40 27.12
C ASP A 178 0.28 5.68 26.42
N ILE A 179 0.57 5.77 25.13
CA ILE A 179 0.02 6.79 24.23
C ILE A 179 -0.76 6.10 23.12
N THR A 180 -1.81 6.77 22.63
CA THR A 180 -2.57 6.32 21.47
C THR A 180 -2.16 7.12 20.25
N ILE A 181 -1.88 6.45 19.14
CA ILE A 181 -1.58 7.06 17.85
C ILE A 181 -2.62 6.55 16.85
N GLU A 182 -3.29 7.45 16.16
CA GLU A 182 -4.35 7.12 15.19
C GLU A 182 -3.98 7.68 13.82
N HIS A 183 -4.01 6.82 12.80
CA HIS A 183 -3.78 7.16 11.41
C HIS A 183 -5.05 7.02 10.59
N ARG A 184 -5.20 7.90 9.60
CA ARG A 184 -6.25 7.79 8.57
C ARG A 184 -5.75 8.33 7.23
N TYR A 185 -6.03 7.60 6.16
CA TYR A 185 -5.78 8.00 4.77
C TYR A 185 -6.64 7.19 3.80
N THR A 186 -6.74 7.64 2.55
CA THR A 186 -7.31 6.83 1.46
C THR A 186 -6.16 6.18 0.69
N PRO A 187 -6.12 4.84 0.55
CA PRO A 187 -5.00 4.17 -0.08
C PRO A 187 -4.95 4.48 -1.58
N VAL A 188 -3.76 4.35 -2.18
CA VAL A 188 -3.66 4.27 -3.64
C VAL A 188 -4.10 2.87 -4.04
N ALA A 189 -5.32 2.74 -4.53
CA ALA A 189 -5.86 1.47 -4.99
C ALA A 189 -5.50 1.26 -6.47
N GLY A 190 -4.83 0.14 -6.76
CA GLY A 190 -4.66 -0.33 -8.12
C GLY A 190 -5.99 -0.81 -8.66
N VAL A 191 -6.54 -0.16 -9.69
CA VAL A 191 -7.80 -0.59 -10.30
C VAL A 191 -7.49 -1.32 -11.60
N SER A 192 -7.86 -2.60 -11.65
CA SER A 192 -7.76 -3.40 -12.87
C SER A 192 -9.15 -3.74 -13.41
N LEU A 193 -9.26 -3.73 -14.74
CA LEU A 193 -10.37 -4.32 -15.48
C LEU A 193 -9.85 -5.61 -16.11
N GLY A 194 -10.22 -6.74 -15.52
CA GLY A 194 -9.74 -8.05 -15.93
C GLY A 194 -10.86 -8.98 -16.38
N PRO A 195 -10.55 -10.03 -17.18
CA PRO A 195 -11.42 -11.18 -17.26
C PRO A 195 -11.62 -11.79 -15.86
N PRO A 196 -12.71 -12.55 -15.61
CA PRO A 196 -12.83 -13.34 -14.40
C PRO A 196 -11.54 -14.13 -14.14
N LEU A 197 -11.09 -14.16 -12.89
CA LEU A 197 -10.23 -15.24 -12.45
C LEU A 197 -11.04 -16.53 -12.60
N ASP A 198 -10.57 -17.46 -13.43
CA ASP A 198 -11.27 -18.73 -13.66
C ASP A 198 -10.85 -19.70 -12.54
N PRO A 199 -11.71 -20.01 -11.55
CA PRO A 199 -11.34 -20.93 -10.47
C PRO A 199 -11.01 -22.35 -10.95
N GLY A 200 -11.32 -22.70 -12.20
CA GLY A 200 -11.03 -23.98 -12.83
C GLY A 200 -9.85 -23.96 -13.82
N PHE A 201 -9.08 -22.87 -13.87
CA PHE A 201 -7.99 -22.74 -14.84
C PHE A 201 -6.92 -23.83 -14.66
N ASP A 202 -6.41 -24.35 -15.78
CA ASP A 202 -5.28 -25.26 -15.76
C ASP A 202 -4.01 -24.48 -15.40
N ARG A 203 -3.59 -24.54 -14.13
CA ARG A 203 -2.35 -23.92 -13.63
C ARG A 203 -1.08 -24.37 -14.37
N THR A 204 -1.14 -25.45 -15.15
CA THR A 204 -0.03 -25.95 -15.96
C THR A 204 -0.06 -25.48 -17.42
N ALA A 205 -1.12 -24.77 -17.83
CA ALA A 205 -1.22 -24.20 -19.16
C ALA A 205 -0.22 -23.03 -19.33
N PRO A 206 0.45 -22.91 -20.49
CA PRO A 206 1.40 -21.81 -20.75
C PRO A 206 0.79 -20.41 -20.63
N GLU A 207 -0.50 -20.27 -20.86
CA GLU A 207 -1.23 -19.00 -20.79
C GLU A 207 -1.72 -18.65 -19.36
N ALA A 208 -1.48 -19.54 -18.39
CA ALA A 208 -1.97 -19.40 -17.02
C ALA A 208 -1.08 -18.53 -16.12
N ASP A 209 0.09 -18.08 -16.59
CA ASP A 209 1.10 -17.39 -15.78
C ASP A 209 0.53 -16.21 -14.97
N TRP A 210 -0.34 -15.40 -15.57
CA TRP A 210 -0.98 -14.27 -14.88
C TRP A 210 -1.96 -14.73 -13.80
N GLN A 211 -2.78 -15.75 -14.08
CA GLN A 211 -3.74 -16.30 -13.12
C GLN A 211 -3.02 -16.97 -11.95
N VAL A 212 -1.91 -17.66 -12.21
CA VAL A 212 -1.05 -18.23 -11.16
C VAL A 212 -0.50 -17.11 -10.28
N ALA A 213 0.06 -16.06 -10.88
CA ALA A 213 0.64 -14.95 -10.13
C ALA A 213 -0.38 -14.23 -9.22
N VAL A 214 -1.56 -13.91 -9.76
CA VAL A 214 -2.66 -13.29 -9.00
C VAL A 214 -3.19 -14.25 -7.92
N SER A 215 -3.36 -15.53 -8.25
CA SER A 215 -3.84 -16.53 -7.28
C SER A 215 -2.88 -16.71 -6.11
N ASP A 216 -1.57 -16.73 -6.38
CA ASP A 216 -0.56 -16.92 -5.34
C ASP A 216 -0.39 -15.66 -4.49
N ARG A 217 -0.46 -14.46 -5.09
CA ARG A 217 -0.36 -13.18 -4.38
C ARG A 217 -1.52 -12.94 -3.42
N TYR A 218 -2.73 -13.36 -3.79
CA TYR A 218 -3.94 -13.09 -3.01
C TYR A 218 -4.57 -14.33 -2.37
N CYS A 219 -3.81 -15.43 -2.30
CA CYS A 219 -4.22 -16.70 -1.69
C CYS A 219 -5.56 -17.24 -2.19
N TRP A 220 -5.70 -17.28 -3.52
CA TRP A 220 -6.85 -17.87 -4.19
C TRP A 220 -6.76 -19.41 -4.19
N ASP A 221 -7.07 -20.01 -3.05
CA ASP A 221 -7.10 -21.46 -2.86
C ASP A 221 -8.46 -22.07 -3.20
N GLU A 222 -8.62 -23.38 -2.99
CA GLU A 222 -9.90 -24.09 -3.21
C GLU A 222 -11.04 -23.52 -2.36
N ALA A 223 -10.76 -23.01 -1.15
CA ALA A 223 -11.76 -22.42 -0.28
C ALA A 223 -12.24 -21.07 -0.85
N MET A 224 -11.31 -20.28 -1.41
CA MET A 224 -11.61 -19.04 -2.11
C MET A 224 -12.40 -19.33 -3.40
N ALA A 225 -11.96 -20.27 -4.23
CA ALA A 225 -12.70 -20.72 -5.41
C ALA A 225 -14.14 -21.17 -5.07
N ALA A 226 -14.34 -21.84 -3.93
CA ALA A 226 -15.67 -22.21 -3.47
C ALA A 226 -16.51 -21.01 -3.00
N ARG A 227 -15.91 -19.96 -2.45
CA ARG A 227 -16.59 -18.68 -2.13
C ARG A 227 -17.02 -17.98 -3.41
N ASP A 228 -16.15 -17.93 -4.40
CA ASP A 228 -16.40 -17.32 -5.72
C ASP A 228 -17.50 -18.07 -6.51
N ALA A 229 -17.46 -19.40 -6.54
CA ALA A 229 -18.48 -20.20 -7.21
C ALA A 229 -19.88 -20.04 -6.58
N ARG A 230 -19.98 -19.79 -5.27
CA ARG A 230 -21.27 -19.47 -4.60
C ARG A 230 -21.78 -18.09 -5.00
N LEU A 231 -20.88 -17.13 -5.22
CA LEU A 231 -21.21 -15.80 -5.74
C LEU A 231 -21.80 -15.91 -7.15
N ALA A 232 -21.12 -16.63 -8.06
CA ALA A 232 -21.56 -16.79 -9.45
C ALA A 232 -22.99 -17.38 -9.59
N GLN A 233 -23.44 -18.21 -8.64
CA GLN A 233 -24.80 -18.77 -8.63
C GLN A 233 -25.90 -17.74 -8.30
N GLY A 234 -25.55 -16.62 -7.68
CA GLY A 234 -26.48 -15.52 -7.36
C GLY A 234 -26.58 -14.46 -8.46
N ILE A 235 -25.74 -14.56 -9.48
CA ILE A 235 -25.69 -13.64 -10.61
C ILE A 235 -26.66 -14.20 -11.69
N PRO A 236 -27.72 -13.47 -12.09
CA PRO A 236 -28.67 -13.96 -13.10
C PRO A 236 -27.94 -14.27 -14.42
N ASP A 237 -28.34 -15.34 -15.15
CA ASP A 237 -27.79 -15.74 -16.47
C ASP A 237 -27.28 -14.53 -17.28
N ILE A 238 -25.96 -14.28 -17.27
CA ILE A 238 -25.40 -13.15 -18.01
C ILE A 238 -24.91 -13.67 -19.37
N GLU A 239 -25.76 -13.57 -20.38
CA GLU A 239 -25.38 -13.62 -21.80
C GLU A 239 -24.62 -12.34 -22.26
N ALA A 240 -24.31 -11.42 -21.35
CA ALA A 240 -23.55 -10.18 -21.59
C ALA A 240 -22.11 -10.31 -21.12
N GLU A 241 -21.20 -9.57 -21.73
CA GLU A 241 -19.78 -9.49 -21.33
C GLU A 241 -19.67 -8.99 -19.88
N VAL A 242 -19.35 -9.90 -18.95
CA VAL A 242 -19.04 -9.60 -17.56
C VAL A 242 -17.56 -9.24 -17.47
N THR A 243 -17.25 -8.12 -16.83
CA THR A 243 -15.88 -7.77 -16.44
C THR A 243 -15.79 -7.65 -14.92
N TYR A 244 -14.58 -7.67 -14.40
CA TYR A 244 -14.32 -7.52 -12.97
C TYR A 244 -13.57 -6.23 -12.75
N ILE A 245 -14.06 -5.45 -11.79
CA ILE A 245 -13.30 -4.33 -11.22
C ILE A 245 -12.66 -4.87 -9.95
N SER A 246 -11.35 -4.69 -9.85
CA SER A 246 -10.60 -5.01 -8.64
C SER A 246 -9.91 -3.78 -8.06
N SER A 247 -9.56 -3.89 -6.79
CA SER A 247 -8.81 -2.91 -6.01
C SER A 247 -7.76 -3.66 -5.22
N GLU A 248 -6.50 -3.35 -5.50
CA GLU A 248 -5.34 -3.88 -4.78
C GLU A 248 -4.92 -2.89 -3.69
N ILE A 249 -4.89 -3.36 -2.44
CA ILE A 249 -4.53 -2.55 -1.27
C ILE A 249 -3.31 -3.18 -0.60
N PRO A 250 -2.10 -2.76 -0.95
CA PRO A 250 -0.90 -3.15 -0.23
C PRO A 250 -0.83 -2.42 1.11
N TYR A 251 -0.49 -3.14 2.17
CA TYR A 251 -0.24 -2.60 3.50
C TYR A 251 0.92 -3.34 4.13
N ILE A 252 1.76 -2.65 4.88
CA ILE A 252 2.99 -3.24 5.38
C ILE A 252 2.88 -3.48 6.84
N LEU A 253 3.35 -4.64 7.24
CA LEU A 253 3.17 -5.09 8.59
C LEU A 253 4.51 -5.44 9.21
N THR A 254 5.47 -5.82 8.37
CA THR A 254 6.80 -6.25 8.79
C THR A 254 7.58 -5.18 9.57
N THR A 255 7.37 -3.89 9.29
CA THR A 255 8.03 -2.79 10.04
C THR A 255 7.58 -2.70 11.50
N GLY A 256 6.47 -3.36 11.88
CA GLY A 256 6.07 -3.56 13.27
C GLY A 256 7.15 -4.27 14.11
N ARG A 257 8.04 -5.04 13.47
CA ARG A 257 9.19 -5.71 14.12
C ARG A 257 10.30 -4.77 14.58
N ASN A 258 10.27 -3.52 14.14
CA ASN A 258 11.27 -2.52 14.53
C ASN A 258 11.03 -1.98 15.95
N TRP A 259 9.88 -2.29 16.55
CA TRP A 259 9.57 -1.99 17.95
C TRP A 259 10.05 -3.10 18.89
N ALA A 260 10.03 -2.80 20.20
CA ALA A 260 10.48 -3.73 21.21
C ALA A 260 9.53 -4.93 21.35
N GLY A 261 9.96 -6.09 20.83
CA GLY A 261 9.23 -7.35 20.93
C GLY A 261 8.06 -7.46 19.93
N PRO A 262 7.20 -8.48 20.09
CA PRO A 262 6.03 -8.65 19.22
C PRO A 262 4.98 -7.56 19.49
N ILE A 263 4.06 -7.39 18.53
CA ILE A 263 2.85 -6.60 18.71
C ILE A 263 2.00 -7.29 19.79
N GLY A 264 1.74 -6.60 20.91
CA GLY A 264 1.08 -7.22 22.06
C GLY A 264 -0.28 -7.81 21.71
N ARG A 265 -1.16 -7.02 21.07
CA ARG A 265 -2.40 -7.48 20.44
C ARG A 265 -2.54 -6.87 19.06
N PHE A 266 -2.76 -7.71 18.06
CA PHE A 266 -3.06 -7.31 16.70
C PHE A 266 -4.50 -7.65 16.35
N SER A 267 -5.23 -6.70 15.79
CA SER A 267 -6.56 -6.89 15.21
C SER A 267 -6.57 -6.32 13.80
N LEU A 268 -7.12 -7.08 12.86
CA LEU A 268 -7.29 -6.68 11.48
C LEU A 268 -8.76 -6.85 11.08
N VAL A 269 -9.31 -5.82 10.45
CA VAL A 269 -10.56 -5.86 9.70
C VAL A 269 -10.27 -5.45 8.27
N VAL A 270 -10.66 -6.30 7.33
CA VAL A 270 -10.67 -5.97 5.90
C VAL A 270 -12.10 -5.94 5.42
N GLU A 271 -12.49 -4.87 4.74
CA GLU A 271 -13.87 -4.64 4.31
C GLU A 271 -13.93 -4.08 2.89
N GLY A 272 -14.79 -4.67 2.05
CA GLY A 272 -15.16 -4.14 0.75
C GLY A 272 -16.11 -2.95 0.86
N GLU A 273 -16.31 -2.24 -0.24
CA GLU A 273 -17.21 -1.08 -0.35
C GLU A 273 -18.68 -1.49 -0.38
N SER A 274 -18.97 -2.71 -0.85
CA SER A 274 -20.32 -3.26 -0.99
C SER A 274 -20.42 -4.71 -0.54
N ASP A 275 -21.63 -5.14 -0.18
CA ASP A 275 -21.91 -6.56 0.12
C ASP A 275 -21.71 -7.48 -1.09
N ALA A 276 -21.64 -6.93 -2.30
CA ALA A 276 -21.36 -7.66 -3.54
C ALA A 276 -19.85 -7.83 -3.79
N ASP A 277 -19.01 -7.15 -3.03
CA ASP A 277 -17.57 -7.27 -3.17
C ASP A 277 -17.08 -8.57 -2.54
N MET A 278 -15.97 -9.07 -3.07
CA MET A 278 -15.24 -10.18 -2.52
C MET A 278 -13.89 -9.70 -2.01
N VAL A 279 -13.57 -10.08 -0.78
CA VAL A 279 -12.26 -9.84 -0.16
C VAL A 279 -11.43 -11.12 -0.19
N SER A 280 -10.17 -11.00 -0.60
CA SER A 280 -9.14 -12.05 -0.51
C SER A 280 -7.81 -11.47 -0.02
N LEU A 281 -7.08 -12.24 0.80
CA LEU A 281 -5.74 -11.90 1.29
C LEU A 281 -4.99 -13.14 1.77
N CYS A 282 -3.66 -13.06 1.70
CA CYS A 282 -2.77 -14.04 2.33
C CYS A 282 -2.51 -13.71 3.80
N LEU A 283 -3.30 -14.29 4.71
CA LEU A 283 -3.04 -14.23 6.14
C LEU A 283 -3.52 -15.51 6.85
N PRO A 284 -2.62 -16.42 7.27
CA PRO A 284 -3.00 -17.64 7.96
C PRO A 284 -3.83 -17.37 9.21
N GLY A 285 -5.01 -17.99 9.32
CA GLY A 285 -5.91 -17.82 10.45
C GLY A 285 -6.93 -16.69 10.30
N VAL A 286 -6.92 -15.96 9.17
CA VAL A 286 -7.98 -15.00 8.86
C VAL A 286 -9.34 -15.69 8.76
N ARG A 287 -10.37 -15.02 9.27
CA ARG A 287 -11.75 -15.50 9.27
C ARG A 287 -12.61 -14.61 8.39
N TYR A 288 -13.12 -15.16 7.30
CA TYR A 288 -14.11 -14.49 6.47
C TYR A 288 -15.49 -14.53 7.16
N VAL A 289 -15.96 -13.37 7.64
CA VAL A 289 -17.27 -13.21 8.30
C VAL A 289 -18.41 -13.04 7.32
N SER A 290 -18.11 -12.47 6.15
CA SER A 290 -19.01 -12.36 5.01
C SER A 290 -18.21 -12.49 3.71
N GLN A 291 -18.86 -12.22 2.59
CA GLN A 291 -18.19 -12.12 1.29
C GLN A 291 -17.23 -10.93 1.25
N SER A 292 -17.72 -9.78 1.69
CA SER A 292 -17.06 -8.49 1.66
C SER A 292 -16.25 -8.18 2.92
N ARG A 293 -16.10 -9.13 3.86
CA ARG A 293 -15.42 -8.84 5.13
C ARG A 293 -14.64 -10.02 5.72
N ALA A 294 -13.41 -9.74 6.11
CA ALA A 294 -12.48 -10.64 6.76
C ALA A 294 -11.94 -10.04 8.07
N GLU A 295 -11.73 -10.88 9.07
CA GLU A 295 -11.27 -10.45 10.40
C GLU A 295 -10.15 -11.38 10.89
N PHE A 296 -9.15 -10.82 11.56
CA PHE A 296 -8.07 -11.56 12.20
C PHE A 296 -7.72 -10.94 13.55
N GLU A 297 -7.39 -11.78 14.53
CA GLU A 297 -6.91 -11.37 15.84
C GLU A 297 -5.79 -12.29 16.30
N ALA A 298 -4.74 -11.71 16.88
CA ALA A 298 -3.63 -12.45 17.48
C ALA A 298 -3.04 -11.68 18.68
N ASP A 299 -2.59 -12.42 19.69
CA ASP A 299 -1.78 -11.87 20.79
C ASP A 299 -0.30 -12.24 20.56
N ASN A 300 0.62 -11.36 20.95
CA ASN A 300 2.07 -11.48 20.71
C ASN A 300 2.41 -11.76 19.24
N PHE A 301 1.76 -10.99 18.36
CA PHE A 301 1.85 -11.17 16.93
C PHE A 301 3.20 -10.66 16.39
N VAL A 302 3.85 -11.50 15.58
CA VAL A 302 5.06 -11.15 14.84
C VAL A 302 4.70 -11.18 13.37
N PRO A 303 4.69 -10.03 12.68
CA PRO A 303 4.36 -9.99 11.27
C PRO A 303 5.53 -10.51 10.44
N ASP A 304 5.35 -11.69 9.84
CA ASP A 304 6.38 -12.31 9.00
C ASP A 304 6.35 -11.77 7.56
N ASP A 305 5.18 -11.35 7.09
CA ASP A 305 4.92 -10.86 5.74
C ASP A 305 4.06 -9.59 5.79
N ASP A 306 4.15 -8.79 4.72
CA ASP A 306 3.25 -7.67 4.47
C ASP A 306 1.89 -8.17 3.96
N LEU A 307 0.87 -7.31 4.02
CA LEU A 307 -0.48 -7.62 3.59
C LEU A 307 -0.71 -7.15 2.16
N GLU A 308 -1.22 -8.06 1.34
CA GLU A 308 -1.71 -7.79 -0.01
C GLU A 308 -3.20 -8.13 -0.03
N VAL A 309 -4.05 -7.10 -0.05
CA VAL A 309 -5.51 -7.27 -0.05
C VAL A 309 -6.03 -7.07 -1.47
N TYR A 310 -6.86 -8.00 -1.91
CA TYR A 310 -7.59 -7.93 -3.17
C TYR A 310 -9.08 -7.83 -2.90
N VAL A 311 -9.68 -6.71 -3.32
CA VAL A 311 -11.13 -6.50 -3.30
C VAL A 311 -11.61 -6.52 -4.74
N TYR A 312 -12.61 -7.33 -5.08
CA TYR A 312 -13.11 -7.38 -6.45
C TYR A 312 -14.61 -7.60 -6.53
N ARG A 313 -15.21 -7.15 -7.61
CA ARG A 313 -16.63 -7.38 -7.92
C ARG A 313 -16.88 -7.53 -9.41
N ALA A 314 -17.87 -8.34 -9.74
CA ALA A 314 -18.37 -8.45 -11.11
C ALA A 314 -19.19 -7.20 -11.47
N VAL A 315 -18.96 -6.65 -12.66
CA VAL A 315 -19.77 -5.58 -13.23
C VAL A 315 -20.24 -5.96 -14.63
N GLN A 316 -21.47 -5.55 -14.95
CA GLN A 316 -22.05 -5.75 -16.27
C GLN A 316 -21.71 -4.54 -17.15
N LEU A 317 -21.10 -4.78 -18.30
CA LEU A 317 -20.89 -3.71 -19.28
C LEU A 317 -22.24 -3.32 -19.91
N PRO A 318 -22.52 -2.02 -20.11
CA PRO A 318 -23.71 -1.60 -20.83
C PRO A 318 -23.67 -2.19 -22.25
N ALA A 319 -24.79 -2.77 -22.70
CA ALA A 319 -24.92 -3.23 -24.08
C ALA A 319 -24.77 -2.03 -25.05
N GLU A 320 -23.96 -2.19 -26.09
CA GLU A 320 -23.80 -1.21 -27.18
C GLU A 320 -25.11 -0.89 -27.91
#